data_AF-A0A932T637-F1
#
_entry.id   AF-A0A932T637-F1
#
_cell.length_a   1.000
_cell.length_b   1.000
_cell.length_c   1.000
_cell.angle_alpha   90.00
_cell.angle_beta   90.00
_cell.angle_gamma   90.00
#
_symmetry.space_group_name_H-M   'P 1'
#
loop_
_entity.id
_entity.type
_entity.pdbx_description
1 polymer ?
#
loop_
_entity_poly.entity_id
_entity_poly.type
_entity_poly.pdbx_seq_one_letter_code
_entity_poly.pdbx_strand_id
1 'polypeptide(L)'
;MNVPATSAYIIGARVATGSGASQTFNFTLDGTNIVGGNLTCPNTAGWQIYQTVTATTTTLSAGMHKLRFNWVSGSVNLNYISFTAFTAPTVIMPTVSGITNTTAILGATITANGGSAVTARGTSFKTSSPVIATDNQLAEGATGIAAYTHVRTNLLPQTQYFYVGYAANIFATGISSEASFRTWANPPLTQVTGISATTITPSQIGVAWALATFPVSGASAKG
;
A
#
# COMPACT_ATOMS: atom_id res chain seq x y z
N MET A 1 3.36 -27.85 -19.20
CA MET A 1 2.82 -27.14 -18.03
C MET A 1 1.61 -26.34 -18.44
N ASN A 2 0.64 -26.15 -17.55
CA ASN A 2 -0.49 -25.25 -17.79
C ASN A 2 -0.19 -23.89 -17.17
N VAL A 3 -0.27 -22.81 -17.95
CA VAL A 3 -0.17 -21.42 -17.47
C VAL A 3 -1.60 -20.92 -17.24
N PRO A 4 -1.98 -20.58 -15.99
CA PRO A 4 -3.39 -20.28 -15.69
C PRO A 4 -3.85 -18.91 -16.21
N ALA A 5 -2.95 -17.94 -16.38
CA ALA A 5 -3.28 -16.60 -16.83
C ALA A 5 -2.14 -15.99 -17.65
N THR A 6 -2.46 -15.15 -18.63
CA THR A 6 -1.43 -14.45 -19.41
C THR A 6 -0.77 -13.38 -18.55
N SER A 7 0.45 -13.63 -18.06
CA SER A 7 1.18 -12.71 -17.19
C SER A 7 2.67 -13.07 -17.11
N ALA A 8 3.47 -12.19 -16.51
CA ALA A 8 4.79 -12.56 -16.02
C ALA A 8 4.67 -13.31 -14.67
N TYR A 9 5.65 -14.15 -14.39
CA TYR A 9 5.71 -14.96 -13.18
C TYR A 9 7.10 -14.88 -12.55
N ILE A 10 7.20 -15.20 -11.27
CA ILE A 10 8.47 -15.51 -10.63
C ILE A 10 8.75 -16.99 -10.91
N ILE A 11 9.77 -17.28 -11.73
CA ILE A 11 10.29 -18.64 -11.90
C ILE A 11 11.36 -18.89 -10.84
N GLY A 12 11.20 -19.99 -10.10
CA GLY A 12 12.17 -20.49 -9.14
C GLY A 12 12.72 -21.83 -9.60
N ALA A 13 14.03 -21.99 -9.55
CA ALA A 13 14.72 -23.24 -9.89
C ALA A 13 15.57 -23.68 -8.70
N ARG A 14 15.29 -24.87 -8.17
CA ARG A 14 16.08 -25.47 -7.09
C ARG A 14 17.21 -26.28 -7.71
N VAL A 15 18.41 -25.74 -7.63
CA VAL A 15 19.58 -26.20 -8.39
C VAL A 15 20.79 -26.46 -7.49
N ALA A 16 21.68 -27.33 -7.96
CA ALA A 16 22.97 -27.61 -7.35
C ALA A 16 24.03 -27.80 -8.44
N THR A 17 25.27 -27.44 -8.15
CA THR A 17 26.42 -27.81 -8.97
C THR A 17 27.59 -28.16 -8.06
N GLY A 18 28.45 -29.09 -8.49
CA GLY A 18 29.54 -29.63 -7.67
C GLY A 18 30.64 -28.62 -7.32
N SER A 19 31.76 -29.14 -6.82
CA SER A 19 32.97 -28.33 -6.57
C SER A 19 33.55 -27.82 -7.89
N GLY A 20 33.30 -26.54 -8.21
CA GLY A 20 33.70 -25.92 -9.46
C GLY A 20 33.28 -24.45 -9.57
N ALA A 21 33.32 -23.88 -10.76
CA ALA A 21 32.79 -22.54 -11.01
C ALA A 21 31.24 -22.54 -10.98
N SER A 22 30.65 -21.35 -10.91
CA SER A 22 29.22 -21.20 -11.13
C SER A 22 28.84 -21.60 -12.56
N GLN A 23 27.74 -22.31 -12.70
CA GLN A 23 27.24 -22.82 -13.98
C GLN A 23 26.02 -22.02 -14.43
N THR A 24 25.63 -22.13 -15.70
CA THR A 24 24.51 -21.39 -16.26
C THR A 24 23.53 -22.30 -16.96
N PHE A 25 22.26 -21.91 -16.89
CA PHE A 25 21.14 -22.62 -17.49
C PHE A 25 20.07 -21.61 -17.88
N ASN A 26 19.13 -22.01 -18.72
CA ASN A 26 17.95 -21.19 -19.01
C ASN A 26 16.70 -22.05 -19.17
N PHE A 27 15.57 -21.35 -19.31
CA PHE A 27 14.28 -21.97 -19.56
C PHE A 27 13.72 -21.46 -20.88
N THR A 28 13.17 -22.38 -21.66
CA THR A 28 12.36 -22.04 -22.82
C THR A 28 10.96 -22.58 -22.67
N LEU A 29 9.97 -21.79 -23.07
CA LEU A 29 8.57 -22.19 -23.19
C LEU A 29 8.23 -22.17 -24.69
N ASP A 30 7.84 -23.33 -25.22
CA ASP A 30 7.61 -23.55 -26.66
C ASP A 30 8.78 -23.10 -27.55
N GLY A 31 10.01 -23.24 -27.04
CA GLY A 31 11.23 -22.86 -27.75
C GLY A 31 11.70 -21.42 -27.52
N THR A 32 10.88 -20.57 -26.90
CA THR A 32 11.24 -19.16 -26.62
C THR A 32 11.84 -19.03 -25.22
N ASN A 33 12.97 -18.33 -25.08
CA ASN A 33 13.58 -18.05 -23.76
C ASN A 33 12.65 -17.16 -22.91
N ILE A 34 12.37 -17.59 -21.68
CA ILE A 34 11.40 -16.91 -20.81
C ILE A 34 12.03 -16.06 -19.72
N VAL A 35 13.35 -15.94 -19.63
CA VAL A 35 14.04 -15.15 -18.59
C VAL A 35 14.98 -14.10 -19.17
N GLY A 36 14.92 -13.87 -20.49
CA GLY A 36 15.71 -12.84 -21.18
C GLY A 36 17.22 -13.13 -21.25
N GLY A 37 17.64 -14.36 -20.97
CA GLY A 37 19.06 -14.72 -20.92
C GLY A 37 19.30 -16.03 -20.18
N ASN A 38 20.41 -16.09 -19.44
CA ASN A 38 20.79 -17.27 -18.65
C ASN A 38 20.71 -16.95 -17.15
N LEU A 39 20.22 -17.92 -16.38
CA LEU A 39 20.32 -17.92 -14.93
C LEU A 39 21.62 -18.58 -14.50
N THR A 40 22.11 -18.16 -13.33
CA THR A 40 23.31 -18.72 -12.72
C THR A 40 22.91 -19.73 -11.65
N CYS A 41 23.44 -20.95 -11.73
CA CYS A 41 23.55 -21.89 -10.63
C CYS A 41 24.91 -21.65 -9.96
N PRO A 42 24.98 -20.96 -8.80
CA PRO A 42 26.26 -20.73 -8.15
C PRO A 42 26.83 -22.05 -7.61
N ASN A 43 28.14 -22.09 -7.37
CA ASN A 43 28.80 -23.24 -6.73
C ASN A 43 28.15 -23.51 -5.36
N THR A 44 27.50 -24.67 -5.23
CA THR A 44 26.79 -25.06 -4.00
C THR A 44 27.63 -25.93 -3.07
N ALA A 45 28.93 -26.10 -3.35
CA ALA A 45 29.86 -26.96 -2.63
C ALA A 45 29.51 -28.46 -2.65
N GLY A 46 28.59 -28.89 -3.51
CA GLY A 46 28.24 -30.29 -3.65
C GLY A 46 27.01 -30.55 -4.51
N TRP A 47 27.01 -31.68 -5.21
CA TRP A 47 25.94 -32.06 -6.15
C TRP A 47 24.56 -32.28 -5.52
N GLN A 48 24.49 -32.43 -4.21
CA GLN A 48 23.25 -32.59 -3.44
C GLN A 48 23.00 -31.47 -2.44
N ILE A 49 23.84 -30.42 -2.45
CA ILE A 49 23.60 -29.20 -1.69
C ILE A 49 22.87 -28.26 -2.63
N TYR A 50 21.59 -28.04 -2.39
CA TYR A 50 20.73 -27.31 -3.33
C TYR A 50 20.34 -25.94 -2.79
N GLN A 51 20.28 -24.96 -3.69
CA GLN A 51 19.72 -23.64 -3.42
C GLN A 51 18.69 -23.26 -4.48
N THR A 52 17.81 -22.33 -4.15
CA THR A 52 16.82 -21.81 -5.10
C THR A 52 17.34 -20.52 -5.70
N VAL A 53 17.34 -20.44 -7.03
CA VAL A 53 17.57 -19.19 -7.76
C VAL A 53 16.27 -18.79 -8.44
N THR A 54 16.01 -17.48 -8.50
CA THR A 54 14.74 -16.93 -8.99
C THR A 54 14.98 -15.87 -10.06
N ALA A 55 14.03 -15.75 -10.98
CA ALA A 55 13.96 -14.66 -11.94
C ALA A 55 12.51 -14.30 -12.27
N THR A 56 12.30 -13.13 -12.84
CA THR A 56 11.02 -12.75 -13.44
C THR A 56 10.99 -13.24 -14.88
N THR A 57 9.90 -13.90 -15.27
CA THR A 57 9.72 -14.32 -16.65
C THR A 57 9.33 -13.15 -17.55
N THR A 58 9.51 -13.30 -18.86
CA THR A 58 8.70 -12.57 -19.83
C THR A 58 7.22 -12.93 -19.66
N THR A 59 6.33 -12.18 -20.29
CA THR A 59 4.90 -12.51 -20.30
C THR A 59 4.68 -13.88 -20.94
N LEU A 60 4.10 -14.79 -20.18
CA LEU A 60 3.69 -16.12 -20.64
C LEU A 60 2.23 -16.05 -21.05
N SER A 61 1.84 -16.65 -22.17
CA SER A 61 0.42 -16.79 -22.53
C SER A 61 -0.27 -17.83 -21.65
N ALA A 62 -1.57 -17.66 -21.39
CA ALA A 62 -2.38 -18.70 -20.75
C ALA A 62 -2.52 -19.94 -21.65
N GLY A 63 -2.56 -21.12 -21.02
CA GLY A 63 -2.80 -22.40 -21.69
C GLY A 63 -1.67 -23.42 -21.53
N MET A 64 -1.72 -24.47 -22.35
CA MET A 64 -0.79 -25.59 -22.29
C MET A 64 0.48 -25.30 -23.07
N HIS A 65 1.62 -25.45 -22.41
CA HIS A 65 2.94 -25.14 -22.94
C HIS A 65 3.96 -26.25 -22.70
N LYS A 66 4.98 -26.35 -23.57
CA LYS A 66 6.16 -27.21 -23.38
C LYS A 66 7.27 -26.42 -22.72
N LEU A 67 7.54 -26.73 -21.44
CA LEU A 67 8.67 -26.18 -20.71
C LEU A 67 9.92 -27.04 -20.98
N ARG A 68 11.05 -26.39 -21.23
CA ARG A 68 12.36 -27.03 -21.34
C ARG A 68 13.39 -26.29 -20.47
N PHE A 69 14.14 -27.07 -19.69
CA PHE A 69 15.36 -26.64 -19.01
C PHE A 69 16.54 -26.91 -19.94
N ASN A 70 17.41 -25.92 -20.13
CA ASN A 70 18.59 -26.04 -20.98
C ASN A 70 19.84 -25.78 -20.14
N TRP A 71 20.77 -26.74 -20.11
CA TRP A 71 22.13 -26.46 -19.65
C TRP A 71 22.82 -25.56 -20.67
N VAL A 72 23.46 -24.50 -20.19
CA VAL A 72 24.19 -23.56 -21.04
C VAL A 72 25.69 -23.67 -20.78
N SER A 73 26.11 -23.75 -19.51
CA SER A 73 27.49 -24.07 -19.16
C SER A 73 27.54 -25.20 -18.15
N GLY A 74 28.32 -26.25 -18.46
CA GLY A 74 28.56 -27.43 -17.62
C GLY A 74 27.28 -28.08 -17.07
N SER A 75 27.42 -28.79 -15.95
CA SER A 75 26.33 -29.60 -15.37
C SER A 75 25.70 -28.94 -14.15
N VAL A 76 24.37 -29.00 -14.11
CA VAL A 76 23.54 -28.53 -13.00
C VAL A 76 22.56 -29.65 -12.65
N ASN A 77 22.48 -30.01 -11.38
CA ASN A 77 21.40 -30.83 -10.85
C ASN A 77 20.17 -29.96 -10.62
N LEU A 78 19.03 -30.38 -11.16
CA LEU A 78 17.74 -29.75 -10.94
C LEU A 78 16.90 -30.65 -10.02
N ASN A 79 16.35 -30.06 -8.97
CA ASN A 79 15.41 -30.74 -8.08
C ASN A 79 13.97 -30.42 -8.48
N TYR A 80 13.59 -29.14 -8.47
CA TYR A 80 12.27 -28.69 -8.88
C TYR A 80 12.30 -27.33 -9.57
N ILE A 81 11.21 -27.04 -10.28
CA ILE A 81 10.89 -25.74 -10.87
C ILE A 81 9.54 -25.29 -10.31
N SER A 82 9.44 -24.02 -9.93
CA SER A 82 8.21 -23.40 -9.43
C SER A 82 7.90 -22.14 -10.22
N PHE A 83 6.61 -21.87 -10.44
CA PHE A 83 6.12 -20.61 -10.98
C PHE A 83 5.18 -19.99 -9.95
N THR A 84 5.46 -18.76 -9.55
CA THR A 84 4.63 -18.02 -8.58
C THR A 84 4.09 -16.77 -9.26
N ALA A 85 2.79 -16.55 -9.18
CA ALA A 85 2.18 -15.32 -9.69
C ALA A 85 2.57 -14.13 -8.81
N PHE A 86 2.76 -12.96 -9.42
CA PHE A 86 2.79 -11.72 -8.65
C PHE A 86 1.42 -11.45 -8.06
N THR A 87 1.41 -10.86 -6.88
CA THR A 87 0.18 -10.48 -6.16
C THR A 87 0.21 -8.99 -5.84
N ALA A 88 -0.93 -8.46 -5.42
CA ALA A 88 -0.99 -7.11 -4.86
C ALA A 88 -0.12 -7.01 -3.60
N PRO A 89 0.52 -5.86 -3.33
CA PRO A 89 1.15 -5.62 -2.05
C PRO A 89 0.16 -5.81 -0.89
N THR A 90 0.62 -6.36 0.24
CA THR A 90 -0.20 -6.54 1.44
C THR A 90 -0.10 -5.28 2.31
N VAL A 91 -1.22 -4.60 2.46
CA VAL A 91 -1.36 -3.37 3.27
C VAL A 91 -2.28 -3.66 4.44
N ILE A 92 -1.89 -3.26 5.64
CA ILE A 92 -2.63 -3.50 6.89
C ILE A 92 -2.60 -2.25 7.77
N MET A 93 -3.37 -2.29 8.85
CA MET A 93 -3.32 -1.30 9.94
C MET A 93 -3.43 0.15 9.43
N PRO A 94 -4.58 0.54 8.84
CA PRO A 94 -4.82 1.96 8.55
C PRO A 94 -4.71 2.77 9.85
N THR A 95 -4.00 3.89 9.81
CA THR A 95 -3.78 4.78 10.97
C THR A 95 -4.30 6.18 10.67
N VAL A 96 -4.89 6.80 11.69
CA VAL A 96 -5.34 8.19 11.65
C VAL A 96 -4.92 8.92 12.92
N SER A 97 -4.40 10.13 12.77
CA SER A 97 -4.02 11.02 13.87
C SER A 97 -4.07 12.48 13.41
N GLY A 98 -3.80 13.43 14.32
CA GLY A 98 -3.68 14.86 13.97
C GLY A 98 -4.91 15.43 13.24
N ILE A 99 -6.11 14.96 13.61
CA ILE A 99 -7.36 15.39 12.98
C ILE A 99 -7.64 16.84 13.39
N THR A 100 -7.88 17.71 12.42
CA THR A 100 -8.38 19.07 12.61
C THR A 100 -9.73 19.22 11.90
N ASN A 101 -10.21 20.45 11.74
CA ASN A 101 -11.39 20.74 10.93
C ASN A 101 -11.14 20.60 9.42
N THR A 102 -9.89 20.69 8.94
CA THR A 102 -9.57 20.64 7.49
C THR A 102 -8.42 19.71 7.12
N THR A 103 -7.80 19.05 8.10
CA THR A 103 -6.67 18.15 7.89
C THR A 103 -6.77 16.87 8.74
N ALA A 104 -6.03 15.84 8.33
CA ALA A 104 -5.76 14.64 9.13
C ALA A 104 -4.46 14.00 8.66
N ILE A 105 -3.72 13.33 9.55
CA ILE A 105 -2.58 12.50 9.18
C ILE A 105 -3.10 11.07 9.01
N LEU A 106 -3.03 10.56 7.78
CA LEU A 106 -3.46 9.21 7.44
C LEU A 106 -2.26 8.34 7.08
N GLY A 107 -2.37 7.04 7.33
CA GLY A 107 -1.30 6.10 7.04
C GLY A 107 -1.77 4.66 6.99
N ALA A 108 -0.83 3.77 6.70
CA ALA A 108 -0.99 2.32 6.85
C ALA A 108 0.40 1.65 6.90
N THR A 109 0.43 0.32 6.97
CA THR A 109 1.68 -0.46 6.96
C THR A 109 1.69 -1.45 5.80
N ILE A 110 2.77 -1.45 5.03
CA ILE A 110 3.05 -2.48 4.02
C ILE A 110 3.84 -3.60 4.69
N THR A 111 3.38 -4.85 4.56
CA THR A 111 4.06 -6.04 5.12
C THR A 111 4.64 -6.96 4.05
N ALA A 112 4.13 -6.90 2.83
CA ALA A 112 4.67 -7.63 1.68
C ALA A 112 4.47 -6.84 0.40
N ASN A 113 5.38 -6.97 -0.55
CA ASN A 113 5.34 -6.27 -1.83
C ASN A 113 4.64 -7.08 -2.95
N GLY A 114 4.16 -8.28 -2.64
CA GLY A 114 3.51 -9.17 -3.62
C GLY A 114 4.48 -9.72 -4.69
N GLY A 115 5.78 -9.75 -4.39
CA GLY A 115 6.81 -10.33 -5.25
C GLY A 115 7.48 -9.34 -6.21
N SER A 116 6.96 -8.13 -6.36
CA SER A 116 7.55 -7.07 -7.19
C SER A 116 7.77 -5.80 -6.38
N ALA A 117 8.73 -4.96 -6.77
CA ALA A 117 9.01 -3.72 -6.08
C ALA A 117 7.75 -2.83 -6.03
N VAL A 118 7.49 -2.24 -4.87
CA VAL A 118 6.42 -1.25 -4.70
C VAL A 118 6.78 -0.02 -5.53
N THR A 119 5.85 0.48 -6.34
CA THR A 119 6.02 1.65 -7.21
C THR A 119 5.28 2.87 -6.68
N ALA A 120 4.25 2.67 -5.86
CA ALA A 120 3.54 3.75 -5.19
C ALA A 120 2.90 3.25 -3.89
N ARG A 121 2.81 4.12 -2.89
CA ARG A 121 1.99 3.90 -1.69
C ARG A 121 1.37 5.20 -1.20
N GLY A 122 0.29 5.09 -0.45
CA GLY A 122 -0.41 6.25 0.06
C GLY A 122 -1.77 5.89 0.64
N THR A 123 -2.72 6.81 0.54
CA THR A 123 -4.09 6.61 1.04
C THR A 123 -5.10 6.99 -0.03
N SER A 124 -6.33 6.56 0.16
CA SER A 124 -7.49 6.92 -0.67
C SER A 124 -8.68 7.12 0.27
N PHE A 125 -9.56 8.07 -0.01
CA PHE A 125 -10.65 8.42 0.89
C PHE A 125 -11.88 8.98 0.17
N LYS A 126 -13.04 8.87 0.81
CA LYS A 126 -14.28 9.59 0.42
C LYS A 126 -15.26 9.66 1.60
N THR A 127 -16.40 10.30 1.41
CA THR A 127 -17.44 10.49 2.44
C THR A 127 -18.47 9.34 2.51
N SER A 128 -18.29 8.30 1.70
CA SER A 128 -19.13 7.10 1.68
C SER A 128 -18.29 5.82 1.67
N SER A 129 -18.84 4.73 2.18
CA SER A 129 -18.23 3.39 2.13
C SER A 129 -18.87 2.57 0.99
N PRO A 130 -18.14 1.68 0.29
CA PRO A 130 -16.73 1.33 0.48
C PRO A 130 -15.77 2.18 -0.37
N VAL A 131 -14.60 2.50 0.17
CA VAL A 131 -13.49 3.21 -0.48
C VAL A 131 -12.64 2.23 -1.29
N ILE A 132 -12.27 2.62 -2.52
CA ILE A 132 -11.34 1.89 -3.36
C ILE A 132 -10.04 2.68 -3.58
N ALA A 133 -9.00 2.02 -4.09
CA ALA A 133 -7.67 2.61 -4.25
C ALA A 133 -7.62 3.91 -5.07
N THR A 134 -8.57 4.13 -5.98
CA THR A 134 -8.61 5.31 -6.85
C THR A 134 -9.42 6.48 -6.29
N ASP A 135 -10.12 6.32 -5.17
CA ASP A 135 -10.96 7.37 -4.58
C ASP A 135 -10.10 8.45 -3.91
N ASN A 136 -10.01 9.65 -4.51
CA ASN A 136 -9.17 10.76 -4.01
C ASN A 136 -7.75 10.31 -3.58
N GLN A 137 -7.17 9.44 -4.41
CA GLN A 137 -5.87 8.83 -4.16
C GLN A 137 -4.79 9.90 -4.01
N LEU A 138 -3.92 9.73 -3.03
CA LEU A 138 -2.70 10.52 -2.90
C LEU A 138 -1.54 9.63 -2.49
N ALA A 139 -0.50 9.64 -3.33
CA ALA A 139 0.77 9.01 -3.03
C ALA A 139 1.56 9.82 -2.00
N GLU A 140 2.24 9.15 -1.08
CA GLU A 140 3.12 9.81 -0.11
C GLU A 140 4.55 10.01 -0.66
N GLY A 141 4.96 9.17 -1.61
CA GLY A 141 6.16 9.37 -2.45
C GLY A 141 7.27 8.33 -2.28
N ALA A 142 7.40 7.66 -1.13
CA ALA A 142 8.37 6.58 -0.97
C ALA A 142 7.80 5.19 -1.31
N THR A 143 8.68 4.21 -1.43
CA THR A 143 8.37 2.85 -1.93
C THR A 143 8.83 1.73 -0.99
N GLY A 144 9.33 2.07 0.20
CA GLY A 144 9.79 1.09 1.18
C GLY A 144 8.65 0.23 1.74
N ILE A 145 8.97 -1.02 2.10
CA ILE A 145 8.09 -1.90 2.86
C ILE A 145 8.20 -1.50 4.34
N ALA A 146 7.27 -0.66 4.80
CA ALA A 146 7.23 -0.15 6.16
C ALA A 146 5.86 0.49 6.46
N ALA A 147 5.70 0.96 7.69
CA ALA A 147 4.67 1.95 8.01
C ALA A 147 4.92 3.26 7.24
N TYR A 148 3.84 3.94 6.90
CA TYR A 148 3.88 5.25 6.26
C TYR A 148 2.72 6.10 6.73
N THR A 149 2.91 7.41 6.76
CA THR A 149 1.90 8.41 7.12
C THR A 149 2.12 9.68 6.31
N HIS A 150 1.03 10.36 5.93
CA HIS A 150 1.10 11.67 5.31
C HIS A 150 -0.11 12.54 5.68
N VAL A 151 0.05 13.86 5.55
CA VAL A 151 -1.01 14.82 5.82
C VAL A 151 -1.98 14.87 4.64
N ARG A 152 -3.28 14.76 4.93
CA ARG A 152 -4.38 15.17 4.05
C ARG A 152 -4.82 16.58 4.42
N THR A 153 -5.08 17.39 3.40
CA THR A 153 -5.56 18.77 3.52
C THR A 153 -6.88 18.93 2.77
N ASN A 154 -7.46 20.13 2.83
CA ASN A 154 -8.69 20.50 2.12
C ASN A 154 -9.90 19.61 2.47
N LEU A 155 -9.92 19.05 3.68
CA LEU A 155 -11.08 18.32 4.19
C LEU A 155 -12.17 19.32 4.61
N LEU A 156 -13.41 18.87 4.53
CA LEU A 156 -14.54 19.67 5.00
C LEU A 156 -14.68 19.51 6.53
N PRO A 157 -14.97 20.60 7.28
CA PRO A 157 -15.28 20.54 8.70
C PRO A 157 -16.48 19.65 9.01
N GLN A 158 -16.52 19.09 10.22
CA GLN A 158 -17.62 18.27 10.75
C GLN A 158 -18.01 17.06 9.86
N THR A 159 -17.11 16.60 8.99
CA THR A 159 -17.41 15.64 7.93
C THR A 159 -16.83 14.27 8.26
N GLN A 160 -17.62 13.22 8.07
CA GLN A 160 -17.16 11.85 8.17
C GLN A 160 -16.45 11.45 6.89
N TYR A 161 -15.27 10.86 7.05
CA TYR A 161 -14.51 10.25 5.96
C TYR A 161 -14.26 8.78 6.26
N PHE A 162 -14.30 7.98 5.20
CA PHE A 162 -13.81 6.61 5.16
C PHE A 162 -12.53 6.62 4.33
N TYR A 163 -11.55 5.79 4.69
CA TYR A 163 -10.28 5.73 3.98
C TYR A 163 -9.66 4.34 4.05
N VAL A 164 -8.78 4.07 3.07
CA VAL A 164 -7.86 2.93 3.05
C VAL A 164 -6.44 3.42 2.83
N GLY A 165 -5.46 2.68 3.34
CA GLY A 165 -4.10 2.73 2.81
C GLY A 165 -3.99 1.89 1.55
N TYR A 166 -3.23 2.33 0.56
CA TYR A 166 -2.92 1.54 -0.64
C TYR A 166 -1.41 1.41 -0.86
N ALA A 167 -1.03 0.34 -1.54
CA ALA A 167 0.28 0.18 -2.15
C ALA A 167 0.17 -0.55 -3.48
N ALA A 168 0.94 -0.13 -4.47
CA ALA A 168 0.93 -0.67 -5.81
C ALA A 168 2.33 -1.20 -6.17
N ASN A 169 2.37 -2.29 -6.90
CA ASN A 169 3.51 -2.70 -7.70
C ASN A 169 3.09 -2.64 -9.18
N ILE A 170 3.98 -3.01 -10.11
CA ILE A 170 3.66 -2.97 -11.55
C ILE A 170 2.56 -3.97 -11.98
N PHE A 171 2.20 -4.92 -11.12
CA PHE A 171 1.25 -5.99 -11.44
C PHE A 171 -0.14 -5.76 -10.83
N ALA A 172 -0.21 -5.17 -9.63
CA ALA A 172 -1.47 -4.97 -8.91
C ALA A 172 -1.35 -3.93 -7.79
N THR A 173 -2.51 -3.46 -7.33
CA THR A 173 -2.67 -2.56 -6.18
C THR A 173 -3.39 -3.29 -5.06
N GLY A 174 -2.84 -3.24 -3.85
CA GLY A 174 -3.47 -3.73 -2.63
C GLY A 174 -3.96 -2.56 -1.78
N ILE A 175 -5.02 -2.81 -1.01
CA ILE A 175 -5.58 -1.86 -0.05
C ILE A 175 -5.66 -2.50 1.34
N SER A 176 -5.61 -1.67 2.38
CA SER A 176 -5.87 -2.10 3.75
C SER A 176 -7.34 -2.38 3.99
N SER A 177 -7.67 -2.86 5.20
CA SER A 177 -9.03 -2.71 5.74
C SER A 177 -9.45 -1.24 5.72
N GLU A 178 -10.74 -0.98 5.60
CA GLU A 178 -11.29 0.38 5.69
C GLU A 178 -11.31 0.87 7.14
N ALA A 179 -10.95 2.12 7.33
CA ALA A 179 -11.10 2.85 8.58
C ALA A 179 -11.86 4.16 8.33
N SER A 180 -12.27 4.82 9.40
CA SER A 180 -13.01 6.08 9.29
C SER A 180 -12.60 7.08 10.37
N PHE A 181 -12.80 8.35 10.07
CA PHE A 181 -12.57 9.45 11.02
C PHE A 181 -13.51 10.60 10.71
N ARG A 182 -13.67 11.51 11.68
CA ARG A 182 -14.49 12.72 11.52
C ARG A 182 -13.67 13.95 11.82
N THR A 183 -13.65 14.90 10.88
CA THR A 183 -13.01 16.21 11.08
C THR A 183 -13.74 17.02 12.14
N TRP A 184 -13.02 17.92 12.79
CA TRP A 184 -13.60 18.81 13.79
C TRP A 184 -14.51 19.86 13.16
N ALA A 185 -15.33 20.45 14.00
CA ALA A 185 -16.08 21.66 13.70
C ALA A 185 -15.14 22.86 13.43
N ASN A 186 -15.62 23.85 12.66
CA ASN A 186 -14.97 25.16 12.66
C ASN A 186 -15.05 25.82 14.04
N PRO A 187 -14.02 26.57 14.47
CA PRO A 187 -14.10 27.38 15.68
C PRO A 187 -15.13 28.52 15.54
N PRO A 188 -15.60 29.12 16.65
CA PRO A 188 -16.39 30.35 16.61
C PRO A 188 -15.64 31.47 15.86
N LEU A 189 -16.38 32.32 15.14
CA LEU A 189 -15.81 33.46 14.41
C LEU A 189 -15.41 34.60 15.35
N THR A 190 -16.21 34.84 16.39
CA THR A 190 -15.86 35.74 17.50
C THR A 190 -16.21 35.08 18.82
N GLN A 191 -15.35 35.24 19.82
CA GLN A 191 -15.65 34.81 21.18
C GLN A 191 -16.61 35.81 21.87
N VAL A 192 -17.31 35.34 22.90
CA VAL A 192 -18.07 36.23 23.80
C VAL A 192 -17.10 37.24 24.43
N THR A 193 -17.49 38.51 24.47
CA THR A 193 -16.69 39.58 25.07
C THR A 193 -17.59 40.50 25.90
N GLY A 194 -16.98 41.38 26.71
CA GLY A 194 -17.72 42.45 27.39
C GLY A 194 -18.67 41.94 28.48
N ILE A 195 -18.34 40.83 29.16
CA ILE A 195 -19.11 40.39 30.32
C ILE A 195 -19.12 41.52 31.36
N SER A 196 -20.30 41.99 31.70
CA SER A 196 -20.51 43.08 32.64
C SER A 196 -21.68 42.73 33.55
N ALA A 197 -21.59 43.23 34.77
CA ALA A 197 -22.63 43.04 35.77
C ALA A 197 -23.04 44.40 36.31
N THR A 198 -24.33 44.67 36.33
CA THR A 198 -24.91 45.93 36.82
C THR A 198 -25.91 45.64 37.92
N THR A 199 -25.90 46.41 38.99
CA THR A 199 -26.92 46.25 40.05
C THR A 199 -28.26 46.78 39.51
N ILE A 200 -29.30 45.96 39.55
CA ILE A 200 -30.66 46.39 39.14
C ILE A 200 -31.47 46.74 40.39
N THR A 201 -31.44 45.88 41.41
CA THR A 201 -32.04 46.12 42.73
C THR A 201 -31.12 45.54 43.82
N PRO A 202 -31.37 45.80 45.11
CA PRO A 202 -30.58 45.20 46.19
C PRO A 202 -30.55 43.66 46.19
N SER A 203 -31.45 43.00 45.47
CA SER A 203 -31.52 41.54 45.34
C SER A 203 -31.38 41.03 43.89
N GLN A 204 -31.02 41.90 42.93
CA GLN A 204 -30.89 41.51 41.52
C GLN A 204 -29.68 42.17 40.85
N ILE A 205 -28.96 41.37 40.07
CA ILE A 205 -27.90 41.82 39.18
C ILE A 205 -28.30 41.55 37.74
N GLY A 206 -28.09 42.53 36.88
CA GLY A 206 -28.15 42.40 35.43
C GLY A 206 -26.81 41.91 34.94
N VAL A 207 -26.82 40.91 34.06
CA VAL A 207 -25.60 40.42 33.40
C VAL A 207 -25.76 40.66 31.91
N ALA A 208 -24.78 41.29 31.28
CA ALA A 208 -24.76 41.55 29.85
C ALA A 208 -23.41 41.13 29.26
N TRP A 209 -23.44 40.69 28.00
CA TRP A 209 -22.26 40.32 27.22
C TRP A 209 -22.56 40.47 25.73
N ALA A 210 -21.50 40.62 24.92
CA ALA A 210 -21.60 40.52 23.47
C ALA A 210 -21.57 39.04 23.06
N LEU A 211 -22.53 38.63 22.23
CA LEU A 211 -22.65 37.24 21.79
C LEU A 211 -21.46 36.82 20.91
N ALA A 212 -21.08 35.54 21.03
CA ALA A 212 -20.21 34.91 20.05
C ALA A 212 -20.93 34.83 18.70
N THR A 213 -20.16 34.94 17.61
CA THR A 213 -20.64 34.63 16.27
C THR A 213 -20.07 33.28 15.83
N PHE A 214 -20.90 32.51 15.14
CA PHE A 214 -20.60 31.13 14.79
C PHE A 214 -20.55 30.94 13.27
N PRO A 215 -19.69 30.05 12.76
CA PRO A 215 -19.73 29.61 11.37
C PRO A 215 -21.02 28.86 11.06
N VAL A 216 -21.38 28.78 9.77
CA VAL A 216 -22.55 28.05 9.27
C VAL A 216 -22.54 26.54 9.57
N SER A 217 -21.39 25.97 9.95
CA SER A 217 -21.29 24.58 10.43
C SER A 217 -20.26 24.44 11.56
N GLY A 218 -20.48 23.47 12.44
CA GLY A 218 -19.53 23.08 13.49
C GLY A 218 -19.82 23.68 14.86
N ALA A 219 -19.39 24.91 15.11
CA ALA A 219 -19.63 25.54 16.41
C ALA A 219 -21.10 25.99 16.48
N SER A 220 -21.87 25.34 17.34
CA SER A 220 -23.26 25.70 17.62
C SER A 220 -23.33 26.37 18.99
N ALA A 221 -24.18 27.40 19.11
CA ALA A 221 -24.55 27.98 20.39
C ALA A 221 -25.32 26.92 21.19
N LYS A 222 -24.63 26.10 21.97
CA LYS A 222 -25.28 25.32 23.03
C LYS A 222 -25.22 26.14 24.31
N GLY A 223 -26.31 26.90 24.49
CA GLY A 223 -26.85 27.44 25.75
C GLY A 223 -25.86 28.00 26.74
#